data_AF-K0KNA4-F1
#
_entry.id   AF-K0KNA4-F1
#
_cell.length_a   1.000
_cell.length_b   1.000
_cell.length_c   1.000
_cell.angle_alpha   90.00
_cell.angle_beta   90.00
_cell.angle_gamma   90.00
#
_symmetry.space_group_name_H-M   'P 1'
#
loop_
_entity.id
_entity.type
_entity.pdbx_description
1 polymer ?
#
loop_
_entity_poly.entity_id
_entity_poly.type
_entity_poly.pdbx_seq_one_letter_code
_entity_poly.pdbx_strand_id
1 'polypeptide(L)'
;MEAENNDLSDYDTFLEKDFNSIGFANDLLLATNSDQNELDLSTSIKRVKFDINNIDLNLDKISAEDHEQLIEEIHKSNQSKELFQQLSTPLDHVNISYNRLEKDIIDPYKEATKIQDALKKLHSTSYLLRAVTYFLYLAQQIEELSTPDNFDSKINKNSGFLVKLAKYHHQLSAHFNKNTNLKSLRITREYDLIAQEKNNDLLRILKSQVKSINEISIKSKSEQELKDIFHAFVLSDRLVLYNTVYEFLNNNVTLSVNLLTRVLNSPRNIESALDEVAKKASLVNYIGETLDKIDLNEVSDNSSIKNSSKSVLNDLLNFLEMSNLLSIFWRDTAKKFEIKFKETMNRGGPVGKSLASYKEQIRASIVKKVTQSHSSIKKDGIEVRMMLNAVSSLDRK
;
A
#
# COMPACT_ATOMS: atom_id res chain seq x y z
N MET A 1 -95.08 -25.65 -16.35
CA MET A 1 -96.35 -26.28 -15.95
C MET A 1 -96.12 -27.77 -16.08
N GLU A 2 -95.91 -28.57 -15.05
CA GLU A 2 -95.85 -28.39 -13.61
C GLU A 2 -94.45 -28.81 -13.15
N ALA A 3 -93.85 -28.03 -12.26
CA ALA A 3 -92.62 -28.43 -11.60
C ALA A 3 -93.01 -29.48 -10.55
N GLU A 4 -92.93 -30.76 -10.90
CA GLU A 4 -92.74 -31.78 -9.88
C GLU A 4 -91.31 -31.59 -9.35
N ASN A 5 -91.21 -30.85 -8.25
CA ASN A 5 -90.05 -30.86 -7.37
C ASN A 5 -89.73 -32.33 -7.05
N ASN A 6 -88.75 -32.91 -7.73
CA ASN A 6 -87.98 -34.02 -7.15
C ASN A 6 -87.26 -33.41 -5.95
N ASP A 7 -87.92 -33.41 -4.80
CA ASP A 7 -87.43 -32.83 -3.55
C ASP A 7 -86.25 -33.69 -3.05
N LEU A 8 -85.08 -33.47 -3.64
CA LEU A 8 -83.80 -33.98 -3.12
C LEU A 8 -83.28 -33.14 -1.94
N SER A 9 -84.00 -32.07 -1.58
CA SER A 9 -83.68 -31.20 -0.44
C SER A 9 -83.61 -31.96 0.89
N ASP A 10 -84.38 -33.05 1.04
CA ASP A 10 -84.36 -33.95 2.19
C ASP A 10 -83.04 -34.77 2.29
N TYR A 11 -82.23 -34.80 1.23
CA TYR A 11 -80.99 -35.58 1.14
C TYR A 11 -79.72 -34.73 1.08
N ASP A 12 -79.81 -33.39 1.13
CA ASP A 12 -78.66 -32.48 1.10
C ASP A 12 -77.67 -32.75 2.23
N THR A 13 -78.18 -33.17 3.40
CA THR A 13 -77.39 -33.57 4.57
C THR A 13 -76.43 -34.73 4.26
N PHE A 14 -76.76 -35.62 3.31
CA PHE A 14 -75.89 -36.74 2.91
C PHE A 14 -74.75 -36.32 1.97
N LEU A 15 -74.86 -35.15 1.35
CA LEU A 15 -73.88 -34.61 0.39
C LEU A 15 -72.89 -33.62 1.04
N GLU A 16 -73.09 -33.29 2.32
CA GLU A 16 -72.18 -32.45 3.09
C GLU A 16 -70.81 -33.14 3.26
N LYS A 17 -69.73 -32.34 3.17
CA LYS A 17 -68.34 -32.86 3.26
C LYS A 17 -68.01 -33.54 4.59
N ASP A 18 -68.79 -33.25 5.64
CA ASP A 18 -68.60 -33.75 7.00
C ASP A 18 -69.67 -34.75 7.43
N PHE A 19 -70.45 -35.31 6.48
CA PHE A 19 -71.48 -36.29 6.80
C PHE A 19 -70.91 -37.50 7.56
N ASN A 20 -71.45 -37.75 8.75
CA ASN A 20 -71.06 -38.87 9.60
C ASN A 20 -72.22 -39.86 9.74
N SER A 21 -72.07 -41.03 9.13
CA SER A 21 -73.07 -42.10 9.14
C SER A 21 -73.43 -42.59 10.55
N ILE A 22 -72.45 -42.59 11.48
CA ILE A 22 -72.66 -43.03 12.87
C ILE A 22 -73.42 -41.96 13.66
N GLY A 23 -73.09 -40.68 13.44
CA GLY A 23 -73.79 -39.55 14.06
C GLY A 23 -75.24 -39.48 13.64
N PHE A 24 -75.50 -39.56 12.34
CA PHE A 24 -76.85 -39.59 11.79
C PHE A 24 -77.68 -40.76 12.32
N ALA A 25 -77.11 -41.97 12.38
CA ALA A 25 -77.79 -43.13 12.95
C ALA A 25 -78.12 -42.95 14.43
N ASN A 26 -77.23 -42.30 15.20
CA ASN A 26 -77.46 -42.01 16.62
C ASN A 26 -78.57 -40.96 16.82
N ASP A 27 -78.55 -39.88 16.04
CA ASP A 27 -79.58 -38.84 16.10
C ASP A 27 -80.96 -39.39 15.71
N LEU A 28 -81.01 -40.28 14.72
CA LEU A 28 -82.24 -40.96 14.32
C LEU A 28 -82.78 -41.89 15.41
N LEU A 29 -81.89 -42.60 16.12
CA LEU A 29 -82.26 -43.46 17.25
C LEU A 29 -82.79 -42.65 18.44
N LEU A 30 -82.14 -41.51 18.75
CA LEU A 30 -82.55 -40.59 19.80
C LEU A 30 -83.90 -39.91 19.48
N ALA A 31 -84.10 -39.54 18.21
CA ALA A 31 -85.37 -38.97 17.73
C ALA A 31 -86.53 -39.98 17.74
N THR A 32 -86.25 -41.28 17.60
CA THR A 32 -87.28 -42.33 17.59
C THR A 32 -87.68 -42.78 19.02
N ASN A 33 -86.81 -42.58 20.03
CA ASN A 33 -86.96 -43.18 21.36
C ASN A 33 -86.97 -42.17 22.52
N SER A 34 -87.50 -40.97 22.33
CA SER A 34 -87.29 -39.83 23.25
C SER A 34 -87.93 -39.98 24.65
N ASP A 35 -89.00 -40.78 24.82
CA ASP A 35 -89.75 -40.89 26.09
C ASP A 35 -90.23 -42.33 26.43
N GLN A 36 -89.65 -43.38 25.83
CA GLN A 36 -90.06 -44.77 26.06
C GLN A 36 -89.02 -45.57 26.87
N ASN A 37 -89.49 -46.42 27.81
CA ASN A 37 -88.65 -47.29 28.63
C ASN A 37 -88.15 -48.55 27.91
N GLU A 38 -88.59 -48.80 26.67
CA GLU A 38 -88.11 -49.87 25.80
C GLU A 38 -87.56 -49.27 24.50
N LEU A 39 -86.39 -49.74 24.07
CA LEU A 39 -85.70 -49.23 22.88
C LEU A 39 -86.29 -49.86 21.61
N ASP A 40 -87.01 -49.08 20.80
CA ASP A 40 -87.51 -49.48 19.49
C ASP A 40 -86.48 -49.20 18.39
N LEU A 41 -85.78 -50.26 17.97
CA LEU A 41 -84.85 -50.25 16.84
C LEU A 41 -85.54 -50.53 15.50
N SER A 42 -86.76 -51.09 15.51
CA SER A 42 -87.44 -51.53 14.29
C SER A 42 -87.84 -50.34 13.43
N THR A 43 -88.33 -49.28 14.07
CA THR A 43 -88.84 -48.08 13.38
C THR A 43 -87.72 -47.29 12.71
N SER A 44 -86.60 -47.05 13.39
CA SER A 44 -85.43 -46.35 12.80
C SER A 44 -84.82 -47.14 11.64
N ILE A 45 -84.71 -48.47 11.76
CA ILE A 45 -84.20 -49.33 10.67
C ILE A 45 -85.14 -49.32 9.45
N LYS A 46 -86.46 -49.34 9.66
CA LYS A 46 -87.44 -49.26 8.56
C LYS A 46 -87.35 -47.92 7.84
N ARG A 47 -87.13 -46.82 8.57
CA ARG A 47 -86.96 -45.50 7.98
C ARG A 47 -85.71 -45.40 7.10
N VAL A 48 -84.56 -45.85 7.58
CA VAL A 48 -83.33 -45.90 6.75
C VAL A 48 -83.51 -46.78 5.51
N LYS A 49 -84.17 -47.94 5.64
CA LYS A 49 -84.46 -48.80 4.49
C LYS A 49 -85.39 -48.15 3.47
N PHE A 50 -86.39 -47.39 3.94
CA PHE A 50 -87.27 -46.63 3.08
C PHE A 50 -86.49 -45.54 2.33
N ASP A 51 -85.60 -44.83 3.01
CA ASP A 51 -84.78 -43.78 2.41
C ASP A 51 -83.81 -44.35 1.36
N ILE A 52 -83.16 -45.49 1.63
CA ILE A 52 -82.31 -46.19 0.65
C ILE A 52 -83.12 -46.59 -0.58
N ASN A 53 -84.28 -47.22 -0.39
CA ASN A 53 -85.13 -47.63 -1.51
C ASN A 53 -85.62 -46.44 -2.33
N ASN A 54 -85.92 -45.30 -1.71
CA ASN A 54 -86.30 -44.09 -2.43
C ASN A 54 -85.13 -43.51 -3.23
N ILE A 55 -83.92 -43.51 -2.67
CA ILE A 55 -82.72 -43.09 -3.41
C ILE A 55 -82.51 -44.01 -4.62
N ASP A 56 -82.62 -45.33 -4.45
CA ASP A 56 -82.48 -46.29 -5.55
C ASP A 56 -83.55 -46.07 -6.64
N LEU A 57 -84.82 -45.89 -6.26
CA LEU A 57 -85.89 -45.58 -7.20
C LEU A 57 -85.68 -44.25 -7.93
N ASN A 58 -85.18 -43.24 -7.23
CA ASN A 58 -84.87 -41.94 -7.82
C ASN A 58 -83.65 -42.01 -8.74
N LEU A 59 -82.63 -42.78 -8.39
CA LEU A 59 -81.48 -43.05 -9.25
C LEU A 59 -81.91 -43.78 -10.52
N ASP A 60 -82.79 -44.78 -10.41
CA ASP A 60 -83.36 -45.47 -11.56
C ASP A 60 -84.19 -44.52 -12.43
N LYS A 61 -84.98 -43.62 -11.81
CA LYS A 61 -85.76 -42.60 -12.52
C LYS A 61 -84.86 -41.59 -13.26
N ILE A 62 -83.86 -41.04 -12.60
CA ILE A 62 -82.90 -40.09 -13.21
C ILE A 62 -82.08 -40.77 -14.31
N SER A 63 -81.66 -42.03 -14.09
CA SER A 63 -80.97 -42.83 -15.09
C SER A 63 -81.85 -43.12 -16.32
N ALA A 64 -83.17 -43.26 -16.14
CA ALA A 64 -84.10 -43.47 -17.24
C ALA A 64 -84.47 -42.16 -17.98
N GLU A 65 -84.72 -41.07 -17.25
CA GLU A 65 -85.26 -39.82 -17.79
C GLU A 65 -84.16 -38.86 -18.30
N ASP A 66 -83.01 -38.78 -17.63
CA ASP A 66 -81.96 -37.76 -17.87
C ASP A 66 -80.61 -38.37 -18.31
N HIS A 67 -80.69 -39.50 -19.04
CA HIS A 67 -79.53 -40.24 -19.54
C HIS A 67 -78.63 -39.41 -20.47
N GLU A 68 -79.19 -38.44 -21.20
CA GLU A 68 -78.45 -37.63 -22.18
C GLU A 68 -77.45 -36.68 -21.51
N GLN A 69 -77.82 -36.02 -20.40
CA GLN A 69 -76.92 -35.12 -19.67
C GLN A 69 -75.78 -35.88 -18.96
N LEU A 70 -76.09 -37.05 -18.40
CA LEU A 70 -75.09 -37.95 -17.82
C LEU A 70 -74.07 -38.39 -18.87
N ILE A 71 -74.54 -38.76 -20.06
CA ILE A 71 -73.67 -39.12 -21.18
C ILE A 71 -72.82 -37.91 -21.64
N GLU A 72 -73.38 -36.71 -21.70
CA GLU A 72 -72.65 -35.49 -22.08
C GLU A 72 -71.53 -35.16 -21.07
N GLU A 73 -71.79 -35.24 -19.76
CA GLU A 73 -70.76 -35.01 -18.73
C GLU A 73 -69.69 -36.11 -18.73
N ILE A 74 -70.07 -37.36 -18.99
CA ILE A 74 -69.11 -38.46 -19.22
C ILE A 74 -68.25 -38.16 -20.45
N HIS A 75 -68.83 -37.65 -21.53
CA HIS A 75 -68.08 -37.25 -22.73
C HIS A 75 -67.14 -36.08 -22.46
N LYS A 76 -67.57 -35.02 -21.74
CA LYS A 76 -66.70 -33.90 -21.34
C LYS A 76 -65.54 -34.34 -20.45
N SER A 77 -65.81 -35.23 -19.49
CA SER A 77 -64.79 -35.82 -18.61
C SER A 77 -63.79 -36.66 -19.40
N ASN A 78 -64.27 -37.47 -20.34
CA ASN A 78 -63.41 -38.27 -21.23
C ASN A 78 -62.59 -37.39 -22.18
N GLN A 79 -63.18 -36.35 -22.77
CA GLN A 79 -62.47 -35.41 -23.64
C GLN A 79 -61.41 -34.62 -22.88
N SER A 80 -61.69 -34.22 -21.64
CA SER A 80 -60.71 -33.55 -20.77
C SER A 80 -59.55 -34.48 -20.41
N LYS A 81 -59.83 -35.77 -20.13
CA LYS A 81 -58.78 -36.79 -19.94
C LYS A 81 -57.94 -36.98 -21.19
N GLU A 82 -58.55 -36.99 -22.36
CA GLU A 82 -57.86 -37.15 -23.64
C GLU A 82 -56.95 -35.94 -23.93
N LEU A 83 -57.41 -34.72 -23.70
CA LEU A 83 -56.58 -33.49 -23.80
C LEU A 83 -55.40 -33.51 -22.81
N PHE A 84 -55.61 -33.97 -21.57
CA PHE A 84 -54.53 -34.13 -20.60
C PHE A 84 -53.51 -35.18 -21.05
N GLN A 85 -53.97 -36.31 -21.62
CA GLN A 85 -53.07 -37.31 -22.22
C GLN A 85 -52.28 -36.73 -23.39
N GLN A 86 -52.90 -35.91 -24.23
CA GLN A 86 -52.21 -35.23 -25.33
C GLN A 86 -51.15 -34.23 -24.82
N LEU A 87 -51.38 -33.56 -23.69
CA LEU A 87 -50.43 -32.61 -23.09
C LEU A 87 -49.29 -33.28 -22.32
N SER A 88 -49.49 -34.51 -21.82
CA SER A 88 -48.47 -35.27 -21.09
C SER A 88 -47.22 -35.46 -21.93
N THR A 89 -47.37 -35.86 -23.20
CA THR A 89 -46.23 -36.16 -24.08
C THR A 89 -45.35 -34.93 -24.36
N PRO A 90 -45.88 -33.75 -24.75
CA PRO A 90 -45.12 -32.50 -24.83
C PRO A 90 -44.46 -32.09 -23.51
N LEU A 91 -45.15 -32.25 -22.38
CA LEU A 91 -44.62 -31.89 -21.07
C LEU A 91 -43.43 -32.78 -20.69
N ASP A 92 -43.54 -34.08 -20.96
CA ASP A 92 -42.45 -35.03 -20.79
C ASP A 92 -41.26 -34.68 -21.70
N HIS A 93 -41.51 -34.29 -22.96
CA HIS A 93 -40.45 -33.82 -23.86
C HIS A 93 -39.73 -32.56 -23.36
N VAL A 94 -40.46 -31.61 -22.77
CA VAL A 94 -39.87 -30.40 -22.17
C VAL A 94 -39.05 -30.76 -20.93
N ASN A 95 -39.59 -31.60 -20.04
CA ASN A 95 -38.88 -32.07 -18.85
C ASN A 95 -37.61 -32.84 -19.22
N ILE A 96 -37.68 -33.72 -20.24
CA ILE A 96 -36.49 -34.43 -20.74
C ILE A 96 -35.47 -33.45 -21.32
N SER A 97 -35.91 -32.47 -22.10
CA SER A 97 -35.03 -31.44 -22.68
C SER A 97 -34.36 -30.57 -21.60
N TYR A 98 -35.11 -30.19 -20.57
CA TYR A 98 -34.60 -29.44 -19.43
C TYR A 98 -33.59 -30.28 -18.63
N ASN A 99 -33.92 -31.53 -18.30
CA ASN A 99 -33.02 -32.43 -17.58
C ASN A 99 -31.73 -32.69 -18.37
N ARG A 100 -31.81 -32.75 -19.71
CA ARG A 100 -30.62 -32.81 -20.57
C ARG A 100 -29.80 -31.53 -20.47
N LEU A 101 -30.41 -30.35 -20.57
CA LEU A 101 -29.70 -29.07 -20.44
C LEU A 101 -29.05 -28.90 -19.06
N GLU A 102 -29.73 -29.32 -17.99
CA GLU A 102 -29.18 -29.28 -16.64
C GLU A 102 -27.95 -30.19 -16.53
N LYS A 103 -28.06 -31.42 -17.01
CA LYS A 103 -26.96 -32.38 -16.97
C LYS A 103 -25.79 -32.02 -17.89
N ASP A 104 -26.08 -31.56 -19.11
CA ASP A 104 -25.07 -31.38 -20.16
C ASP A 104 -24.40 -30.01 -20.10
N ILE A 105 -25.03 -29.01 -19.47
CA ILE A 105 -24.52 -27.63 -19.43
C ILE A 105 -24.34 -27.14 -18.00
N ILE A 106 -25.38 -27.24 -17.16
CA ILE A 106 -25.36 -26.63 -15.83
C ILE A 106 -24.37 -27.36 -14.91
N ASP A 107 -24.41 -28.68 -14.89
CA ASP A 107 -23.51 -29.45 -14.02
C ASP A 107 -22.03 -29.32 -14.41
N PRO A 108 -21.64 -29.44 -15.70
CA PRO A 108 -20.27 -29.13 -16.13
C PRO A 108 -19.84 -27.71 -15.80
N TYR A 109 -20.75 -26.72 -15.90
CA TYR A 109 -20.47 -25.35 -15.49
C TYR A 109 -20.21 -25.24 -13.98
N LYS A 110 -21.03 -25.88 -13.13
CA LYS A 110 -20.81 -25.94 -11.67
C LYS A 110 -19.47 -26.61 -11.34
N GLU A 111 -19.07 -27.64 -12.06
CA GLU A 111 -17.76 -28.27 -11.87
C GLU A 111 -16.61 -27.35 -12.31
N ALA A 112 -16.74 -26.70 -13.47
CA ALA A 112 -15.76 -25.76 -13.98
C ALA A 112 -15.55 -24.57 -13.03
N THR A 113 -16.62 -24.02 -12.46
CA THR A 113 -16.53 -22.93 -11.47
C THR A 113 -15.81 -23.37 -10.18
N LYS A 114 -16.08 -24.58 -9.67
CA LYS A 114 -15.32 -25.14 -8.54
C LYS A 114 -13.81 -25.25 -8.85
N ILE A 115 -13.46 -25.73 -10.04
CA ILE A 115 -12.06 -25.82 -10.49
C ILE A 115 -11.45 -24.43 -10.62
N GLN A 116 -12.17 -23.47 -11.20
CA GLN A 116 -11.72 -22.08 -11.32
C GLN A 116 -11.42 -21.47 -9.96
N ASP A 117 -12.28 -21.69 -8.96
CA ASP A 117 -12.07 -21.18 -7.61
C ASP A 117 -10.89 -21.86 -6.90
N ALA A 118 -10.72 -23.17 -7.10
CA ALA A 118 -9.51 -23.88 -6.64
C ALA A 118 -8.25 -23.28 -7.29
N LEU A 119 -8.29 -22.97 -8.59
CA LEU A 119 -7.18 -22.38 -9.33
C LEU A 119 -6.88 -20.94 -8.89
N LYS A 120 -7.91 -20.12 -8.60
CA LYS A 120 -7.74 -18.77 -8.00
C LYS A 120 -7.07 -18.84 -6.63
N LYS A 121 -7.49 -19.78 -5.77
CA LYS A 121 -6.88 -20.01 -4.46
C LYS A 121 -5.42 -20.46 -4.60
N LEU A 122 -5.16 -21.43 -5.49
CA LEU A 122 -3.80 -21.91 -5.78
C LEU A 122 -2.90 -20.77 -6.27
N HIS A 123 -3.38 -19.96 -7.21
CA HIS A 123 -2.63 -18.82 -7.74
C HIS A 123 -2.32 -17.82 -6.63
N SER A 124 -3.32 -17.44 -5.82
CA SER A 124 -3.15 -16.50 -4.71
C SER A 124 -2.13 -17.00 -3.68
N THR A 125 -2.22 -18.28 -3.30
CA THR A 125 -1.27 -18.92 -2.38
C THR A 125 0.14 -18.96 -2.99
N SER A 126 0.27 -19.34 -4.26
CA SER A 126 1.55 -19.43 -4.95
C SER A 126 2.21 -18.05 -5.14
N TYR A 127 1.42 -17.03 -5.46
CA TYR A 127 1.86 -15.65 -5.55
C TYR A 127 2.38 -15.14 -4.20
N LEU A 128 1.59 -15.32 -3.14
CA LEU A 128 1.99 -14.91 -1.79
C LEU A 128 3.26 -15.65 -1.34
N LEU A 129 3.35 -16.95 -1.59
CA LEU A 129 4.51 -17.75 -1.23
C LEU A 129 5.77 -17.25 -1.95
N ARG A 130 5.71 -17.01 -3.27
CA ARG A 130 6.84 -16.43 -4.01
C ARG A 130 7.25 -15.06 -3.48
N ALA A 131 6.28 -14.23 -3.14
CA ALA A 131 6.54 -12.90 -2.57
C ALA A 131 7.23 -13.02 -1.20
N VAL A 132 6.79 -13.92 -0.33
CA VAL A 132 7.45 -14.20 0.96
C VAL A 132 8.85 -14.76 0.75
N THR A 133 9.03 -15.73 -0.17
CA THR A 133 10.35 -16.30 -0.47
C THR A 133 11.33 -15.23 -0.96
N TYR A 134 10.90 -14.35 -1.85
CA TYR A 134 11.76 -13.25 -2.33
C TYR A 134 12.08 -12.25 -1.20
N PHE A 135 11.11 -11.92 -0.34
CA PHE A 135 11.34 -11.09 0.84
C PHE A 135 12.37 -11.72 1.79
N LEU A 136 12.23 -13.00 2.11
CA LEU A 136 13.16 -13.73 2.98
C LEU A 136 14.56 -13.83 2.36
N TYR A 137 14.65 -14.05 1.05
CA TYR A 137 15.92 -14.00 0.33
C TYR A 137 16.62 -12.64 0.51
N LEU A 138 15.90 -11.53 0.31
CA LEU A 138 16.47 -10.19 0.50
C LEU A 138 16.88 -9.95 1.96
N ALA A 139 16.07 -10.37 2.93
CA ALA A 139 16.38 -10.25 4.35
C ALA A 139 17.64 -11.04 4.73
N GLN A 140 17.77 -12.28 4.23
CA GLN A 140 18.95 -13.10 4.41
C GLN A 140 20.19 -12.45 3.80
N GLN A 141 20.11 -11.91 2.58
CA GLN A 141 21.22 -11.20 1.96
C GLN A 141 21.66 -9.97 2.77
N ILE A 142 20.71 -9.22 3.33
CA ILE A 142 21.02 -8.09 4.23
C ILE A 142 21.75 -8.60 5.48
N GLU A 143 21.29 -9.68 6.09
CA GLU A 143 21.88 -10.24 7.30
C GLU A 143 23.30 -10.78 7.07
N GLU A 144 23.50 -11.56 6.02
CA GLU A 144 24.81 -12.11 5.63
C GLU A 144 25.84 -11.01 5.41
N LEU A 145 25.44 -9.93 4.71
CA LEU A 145 26.30 -8.79 4.47
C LEU A 145 26.53 -7.97 5.75
N SER A 146 25.52 -7.84 6.62
CA SER A 146 25.59 -7.05 7.85
C SER A 146 26.27 -7.75 9.03
N THR A 147 26.92 -8.90 8.81
CA THR A 147 27.65 -9.64 9.86
C THR A 147 28.85 -8.83 10.37
N PRO A 148 28.98 -8.59 11.70
CA PRO A 148 29.94 -7.66 12.27
C PRO A 148 31.41 -8.02 12.00
N ASP A 149 31.77 -9.31 12.03
CA ASP A 149 33.15 -9.78 11.75
C ASP A 149 33.63 -9.44 10.32
N ASN A 150 32.69 -9.23 9.40
CA ASN A 150 32.95 -8.91 8.00
C ASN A 150 32.75 -7.43 7.66
N PHE A 151 32.07 -6.66 8.50
CA PHE A 151 31.55 -5.35 8.11
C PHE A 151 32.68 -4.30 7.98
N ASP A 152 33.46 -4.11 9.05
CA ASP A 152 34.53 -3.11 9.07
C ASP A 152 35.72 -3.50 8.17
N SER A 153 35.97 -4.81 8.04
CA SER A 153 37.04 -5.33 7.19
C SER A 153 36.71 -5.25 5.69
N LYS A 154 35.44 -5.35 5.31
CA LYS A 154 34.99 -5.22 3.90
C LYS A 154 34.78 -3.77 3.49
N ILE A 155 34.31 -2.88 4.36
CA ILE A 155 34.16 -1.44 4.05
C ILE A 155 35.48 -0.85 3.56
N ASN A 156 36.57 -1.17 4.24
CA ASN A 156 37.90 -0.65 3.89
C ASN A 156 38.53 -1.31 2.65
N LYS A 157 37.97 -2.44 2.18
CA LYS A 157 38.50 -3.21 1.04
C LYS A 157 37.68 -3.01 -0.24
N ASN A 158 36.38 -2.74 -0.13
CA ASN A 158 35.48 -2.61 -1.27
C ASN A 158 34.30 -1.68 -0.94
N SER A 159 34.37 -0.42 -1.37
CA SER A 159 33.31 0.57 -1.21
C SER A 159 32.00 0.18 -1.91
N GLY A 160 32.07 -0.59 -3.00
CA GLY A 160 30.90 -1.12 -3.71
C GLY A 160 30.06 -2.09 -2.87
N PHE A 161 30.59 -2.60 -1.75
CA PHE A 161 29.83 -3.36 -0.78
C PHE A 161 28.69 -2.55 -0.16
N LEU A 162 28.94 -1.28 0.20
CA LEU A 162 27.93 -0.39 0.79
C LEU A 162 26.79 -0.13 -0.20
N VAL A 163 27.13 0.04 -1.48
CA VAL A 163 26.15 0.20 -2.55
C VAL A 163 25.27 -1.04 -2.66
N LYS A 164 25.85 -2.24 -2.67
CA LYS A 164 25.08 -3.50 -2.73
C LYS A 164 24.13 -3.64 -1.54
N LEU A 165 24.60 -3.36 -0.33
CA LEU A 165 23.78 -3.43 0.87
C LEU A 165 22.62 -2.41 0.84
N ALA A 166 22.89 -1.16 0.43
CA ALA A 166 21.85 -0.15 0.25
C ALA A 166 20.83 -0.55 -0.83
N LYS A 167 21.26 -1.19 -1.92
CA LYS A 167 20.36 -1.75 -2.94
C LYS A 167 19.43 -2.81 -2.39
N TYR A 168 19.93 -3.75 -1.58
CA TYR A 168 19.08 -4.77 -0.97
C TYR A 168 18.04 -4.17 -0.01
N HIS A 169 18.43 -3.19 0.82
CA HIS A 169 17.48 -2.45 1.67
C HIS A 169 16.41 -1.72 0.84
N HIS A 170 16.83 -1.04 -0.23
CA HIS A 170 15.91 -0.36 -1.14
C HIS A 170 14.92 -1.33 -1.79
N GLN A 171 15.41 -2.46 -2.34
CA GLN A 171 14.59 -3.48 -2.97
C GLN A 171 13.63 -4.14 -1.98
N LEU A 172 14.07 -4.43 -0.75
CA LEU A 172 13.23 -4.98 0.30
C LEU A 172 12.10 -4.02 0.66
N SER A 173 12.41 -2.74 0.89
CA SER A 173 11.41 -1.71 1.18
C SER A 173 10.43 -1.50 0.02
N ALA A 174 10.93 -1.46 -1.23
CA ALA A 174 10.10 -1.33 -2.42
C ALA A 174 9.16 -2.53 -2.59
N HIS A 175 9.66 -3.74 -2.40
CA HIS A 175 8.87 -4.98 -2.49
C HIS A 175 7.83 -5.07 -1.37
N PHE A 176 8.20 -4.72 -0.14
CA PHE A 176 7.31 -4.70 1.02
C PHE A 176 6.18 -3.67 0.86
N ASN A 177 6.47 -2.52 0.22
CA ASN A 177 5.47 -1.50 -0.05
C ASN A 177 4.55 -1.81 -1.24
N LYS A 178 5.05 -2.48 -2.28
CA LYS A 178 4.23 -2.92 -3.43
C LYS A 178 3.20 -3.98 -3.04
N ASN A 179 3.54 -4.88 -2.12
CA ASN A 179 2.70 -6.01 -1.76
C ASN A 179 2.01 -5.82 -0.39
N THR A 180 0.82 -5.24 -0.38
CA THR A 180 0.02 -5.01 0.85
C THR A 180 -0.23 -6.28 1.65
N ASN A 181 -0.50 -7.41 0.96
CA ASN A 181 -0.75 -8.71 1.60
C ASN A 181 0.44 -9.25 2.40
N LEU A 182 1.68 -8.83 2.09
CA LEU A 182 2.85 -9.22 2.87
C LEU A 182 2.89 -8.53 4.23
N LYS A 183 2.32 -7.32 4.37
CA LYS A 183 2.36 -6.54 5.62
C LYS A 183 1.56 -7.21 6.73
N SER A 184 0.55 -8.01 6.38
CA SER A 184 -0.31 -8.72 7.33
C SER A 184 0.36 -9.93 7.96
N LEU A 185 1.39 -10.50 7.31
CA LEU A 185 2.06 -11.69 7.81
C LEU A 185 2.93 -11.35 9.03
N ARG A 186 3.00 -12.27 10.00
CA ARG A 186 3.80 -12.07 11.21
C ARG A 186 5.30 -12.12 10.93
N ILE A 187 5.74 -13.13 10.16
CA ILE A 187 7.15 -13.36 9.83
C ILE A 187 7.74 -12.15 9.11
N THR A 188 7.04 -11.60 8.11
CA THR A 188 7.52 -10.43 7.37
C THR A 188 7.63 -9.19 8.27
N ARG A 189 6.71 -8.99 9.22
CA ARG A 189 6.80 -7.88 10.19
C ARG A 189 7.99 -8.03 11.14
N GLU A 190 8.24 -9.24 11.64
CA GLU A 190 9.38 -9.49 12.54
C GLU A 190 10.73 -9.25 11.83
N TYR A 191 10.89 -9.77 10.61
CA TYR A 191 12.12 -9.57 9.83
C TYR A 191 12.25 -8.15 9.25
N ASP A 192 11.16 -7.44 8.99
CA ASP A 192 11.20 -6.03 8.56
C ASP A 192 11.76 -5.13 9.67
N LEU A 193 11.40 -5.37 10.94
CA LEU A 193 11.98 -4.64 12.08
C LEU A 193 13.50 -4.83 12.16
N ILE A 194 13.98 -6.07 12.01
CA ILE A 194 15.42 -6.39 12.00
C ILE A 194 16.09 -5.68 10.81
N ALA A 195 15.49 -5.73 9.62
CA ALA A 195 16.02 -5.06 8.44
C ALA A 195 16.09 -3.53 8.62
N GLN A 196 15.12 -2.92 9.30
CA GLN A 196 15.13 -1.50 9.63
C GLN A 196 16.25 -1.14 10.62
N GLU A 197 16.49 -1.95 11.64
CA GLU A 197 17.61 -1.77 12.56
C GLU A 197 18.95 -1.80 11.82
N LYS A 198 19.14 -2.78 10.92
CA LYS A 198 20.35 -2.87 10.09
C LYS A 198 20.50 -1.69 9.13
N ASN A 199 19.39 -1.17 8.59
CA ASN A 199 19.42 0.04 7.77
C ASN A 199 19.83 1.27 8.60
N ASN A 200 19.39 1.38 9.85
CA ASN A 200 19.81 2.46 10.75
C ASN A 200 21.32 2.37 11.08
N ASP A 201 21.85 1.17 11.26
CA ASP A 201 23.29 0.95 11.43
C ASP A 201 24.09 1.36 10.18
N LEU A 202 23.63 0.97 8.99
CA LEU A 202 24.20 1.42 7.70
C LEU A 202 24.20 2.96 7.63
N LEU A 203 23.07 3.61 7.91
CA LEU A 203 22.95 5.07 7.91
C LEU A 203 23.90 5.74 8.91
N ARG A 204 24.06 5.16 10.11
CA ARG A 204 25.02 5.65 11.11
C ARG A 204 26.45 5.60 10.57
N ILE A 205 26.82 4.52 9.89
CA ILE A 205 28.15 4.34 9.31
C ILE A 205 28.37 5.29 8.14
N LEU A 206 27.40 5.43 7.24
CA LEU A 206 27.45 6.39 6.14
C LEU A 206 27.61 7.83 6.64
N LYS A 207 26.86 8.23 7.68
CA LYS A 207 27.04 9.53 8.36
C LYS A 207 28.45 9.71 8.90
N SER A 208 28.99 8.70 9.57
CA SER A 208 30.35 8.74 10.12
C SER A 208 31.40 8.86 9.01
N GLN A 209 31.22 8.14 7.90
CA GLN A 209 32.10 8.21 6.73
C GLN A 209 32.09 9.60 6.10
N VAL A 210 30.92 10.24 5.96
CA VAL A 210 30.83 11.61 5.43
C VAL A 210 31.44 12.63 6.41
N LYS A 211 31.18 12.50 7.72
CA LYS A 211 31.75 13.40 8.74
C LYS A 211 33.27 13.28 8.88
N SER A 212 33.83 12.11 8.61
CA SER A 212 35.29 11.87 8.67
C SER A 212 36.04 12.33 7.43
N ILE A 213 35.37 12.81 6.38
CA ILE A 213 36.02 13.36 5.18
C ILE A 213 36.87 14.57 5.56
N ASN A 214 38.18 14.42 5.42
CA ASN A 214 39.20 15.44 5.57
C ASN A 214 40.20 15.40 4.39
N GLU A 215 41.12 16.36 4.34
CA GLU A 215 42.09 16.47 3.23
C GLU A 215 42.99 15.23 3.09
N ILE A 216 43.34 14.58 4.20
CA ILE A 216 44.14 13.35 4.22
C ILE A 216 43.33 12.19 3.61
N SER A 217 42.05 12.11 3.97
CA SER A 217 41.14 11.08 3.49
C SER A 217 40.86 11.19 1.99
N ILE A 218 40.84 12.41 1.43
CA ILE A 218 40.66 12.62 -0.01
C ILE A 218 41.90 12.16 -0.80
N LYS A 219 43.09 12.31 -0.22
CA LYS A 219 44.34 11.81 -0.83
C LYS A 219 44.47 10.30 -0.72
N SER A 220 43.91 9.69 0.33
CA SER A 220 44.00 8.25 0.56
C SER A 220 42.87 7.44 -0.06
N LYS A 221 41.65 7.99 -0.14
CA LYS A 221 40.47 7.33 -0.72
C LYS A 221 40.43 7.57 -2.21
N SER A 222 40.11 6.53 -2.98
CA SER A 222 39.85 6.71 -4.41
C SER A 222 38.58 7.54 -4.63
N GLU A 223 38.52 8.32 -5.71
CA GLU A 223 37.32 9.08 -6.09
C GLU A 223 36.08 8.16 -6.21
N GLN A 224 36.31 6.92 -6.66
CA GLN A 224 35.29 5.90 -6.75
C GLN A 224 34.71 5.49 -5.38
N GLU A 225 35.54 5.38 -4.33
CA GLU A 225 35.06 5.05 -2.98
C GLU A 225 34.10 6.10 -2.44
N LEU A 226 34.41 7.39 -2.67
CA LEU A 226 33.53 8.48 -2.26
C LEU A 226 32.23 8.48 -3.07
N LYS A 227 32.31 8.23 -4.39
CA LYS A 227 31.12 8.06 -5.23
C LYS A 227 30.24 6.93 -4.72
N ASP A 228 30.81 5.78 -4.38
CA ASP A 228 30.09 4.62 -3.86
C ASP A 228 29.42 4.92 -2.50
N ILE A 229 30.11 5.63 -1.60
CA ILE A 229 29.55 6.05 -0.30
C ILE A 229 28.34 6.97 -0.51
N PHE A 230 28.48 7.99 -1.34
CA PHE A 230 27.37 8.91 -1.62
C PHE A 230 26.23 8.21 -2.34
N HIS A 231 26.52 7.33 -3.31
CA HIS A 231 25.49 6.56 -4.01
C HIS A 231 24.73 5.61 -3.06
N ALA A 232 25.43 4.92 -2.16
CA ALA A 232 24.80 4.11 -1.11
C ALA A 232 23.90 4.96 -0.21
N PHE A 233 24.33 6.17 0.15
CA PHE A 233 23.54 7.09 0.97
C PHE A 233 22.27 7.56 0.25
N VAL A 234 22.37 7.91 -1.03
CA VAL A 234 21.21 8.31 -1.85
C VAL A 234 20.19 7.17 -1.97
N LEU A 235 20.65 5.91 -2.08
CA LEU A 235 19.78 4.73 -2.13
C LEU A 235 19.04 4.46 -0.81
N SER A 236 19.71 4.70 0.32
CA SER A 236 19.12 4.52 1.65
C SER A 236 18.16 5.64 2.02
N ASP A 237 18.62 6.89 2.02
CA ASP A 237 17.80 8.05 2.37
C ASP A 237 18.40 9.38 1.87
N ARG A 238 17.67 10.07 1.00
CA ARG A 238 18.08 11.36 0.41
C ARG A 238 18.04 12.52 1.40
N LEU A 239 17.03 12.59 2.24
CA LEU A 239 16.86 13.70 3.20
C LEU A 239 17.97 13.66 4.25
N VAL A 240 18.32 12.46 4.70
CA VAL A 240 19.39 12.26 5.67
C VAL A 240 20.75 12.64 5.07
N LEU A 241 20.99 12.33 3.79
CA LEU A 241 22.18 12.79 3.08
C LEU A 241 22.26 14.33 3.06
N TYR A 242 21.17 15.00 2.65
CA TYR A 242 21.15 16.46 2.50
C TYR A 242 21.45 17.17 3.83
N ASN A 243 20.82 16.70 4.91
CA ASN A 243 21.11 17.20 6.26
C ASN A 243 22.55 16.93 6.68
N THR A 244 23.10 15.75 6.35
CA THR A 244 24.49 15.40 6.71
C THR A 244 25.50 16.28 5.96
N VAL A 245 25.27 16.57 4.68
CA VAL A 245 26.11 17.48 3.89
C VAL A 245 26.00 18.92 4.41
N TYR A 246 24.80 19.35 4.80
CA TYR A 246 24.59 20.66 5.40
C TYR A 246 25.27 20.82 6.77
N GLU A 247 25.20 19.80 7.64
CA GLU A 247 25.95 19.74 8.89
C GLU A 247 27.46 19.79 8.64
N PHE A 248 27.93 19.03 7.65
CA PHE A 248 29.33 19.00 7.24
C PHE A 248 29.83 20.38 6.80
N LEU A 249 29.05 21.08 5.98
CA LEU A 249 29.30 22.45 5.54
C LEU A 249 29.39 23.41 6.73
N ASN A 250 28.39 23.40 7.61
CA ASN A 250 28.32 24.27 8.79
C ASN A 250 29.46 24.02 9.78
N ASN A 251 29.87 22.77 9.96
CA ASN A 251 31.02 22.42 10.77
C ASN A 251 32.31 23.03 10.19
N ASN A 252 32.53 22.88 8.88
CA ASN A 252 33.70 23.46 8.21
C ASN A 252 33.70 24.99 8.24
N VAL A 253 32.54 25.64 8.09
CA VAL A 253 32.40 27.10 8.27
C VAL A 253 32.78 27.50 9.71
N THR A 254 32.27 26.79 10.71
CA THR A 254 32.54 27.11 12.13
C THR A 254 34.01 26.93 12.48
N LEU A 255 34.64 25.86 12.00
CA LEU A 255 36.09 25.64 12.15
C LEU A 255 36.90 26.75 11.48
N SER A 256 36.54 27.15 10.26
CA SER A 256 37.20 28.24 9.53
C SER A 256 37.11 29.58 10.26
N VAL A 257 35.92 29.94 10.75
CA VAL A 257 35.73 31.17 11.54
C VAL A 257 36.54 31.13 12.83
N ASN A 258 36.60 29.99 13.52
CA ASN A 258 37.40 29.84 14.74
C ASN A 258 38.90 29.97 14.47
N LEU A 259 39.40 29.41 13.36
CA LEU A 259 40.79 29.56 12.92
C LEU A 259 41.13 31.03 12.64
N LEU A 260 40.29 31.72 11.87
CA LEU A 260 40.51 33.14 11.56
C LEU A 260 40.41 34.02 12.81
N THR A 261 39.45 33.75 13.69
CA THR A 261 39.26 34.49 14.94
C THR A 261 40.47 34.35 15.87
N ARG A 262 41.08 33.16 15.96
CA ARG A 262 42.28 32.91 16.77
C ARG A 262 43.47 33.75 16.33
N VAL A 263 43.57 34.01 15.02
CA VAL A 263 44.71 34.73 14.41
C VAL A 263 44.51 36.25 14.41
N LEU A 264 43.36 36.76 14.85
CA LEU A 264 43.13 38.21 15.00
C LEU A 264 44.13 38.88 15.95
N ASN A 265 44.59 38.16 16.97
CA ASN A 265 45.58 38.65 17.93
C ASN A 265 47.02 38.62 17.38
N SER A 266 47.26 37.95 16.25
CA SER A 266 48.56 37.77 15.62
C SER A 266 48.46 37.86 14.10
N PRO A 267 48.21 39.07 13.53
CA PRO A 267 47.86 39.25 12.13
C PRO A 267 48.88 38.70 11.13
N ARG A 268 50.15 38.57 11.54
CA ARG A 268 51.23 37.94 10.75
C ARG A 268 50.90 36.51 10.28
N ASN A 269 50.09 35.77 11.04
CA ASN A 269 49.74 34.38 10.74
C ASN A 269 48.47 34.25 9.87
N ILE A 270 47.84 35.36 9.47
CA ILE A 270 46.54 35.33 8.79
C ILE A 270 46.60 34.65 7.43
N GLU A 271 47.73 34.76 6.72
CA GLU A 271 47.93 34.07 5.44
C GLU A 271 47.94 32.54 5.61
N SER A 272 48.52 32.04 6.70
CA SER A 272 48.53 30.61 7.02
C SER A 272 47.13 30.13 7.41
N ALA A 273 46.39 30.91 8.20
CA ALA A 273 45.01 30.56 8.55
C ALA A 273 44.09 30.58 7.32
N LEU A 274 44.24 31.56 6.43
CA LEU A 274 43.50 31.61 5.17
C LEU A 274 43.86 30.46 4.22
N ASP A 275 45.08 29.94 4.26
CA ASP A 275 45.47 28.73 3.52
C ASP A 275 44.69 27.49 4.00
N GLU A 276 44.58 27.31 5.33
CA GLU A 276 43.77 26.23 5.90
C GLU A 276 42.28 26.37 5.60
N VAL A 277 41.75 27.60 5.61
CA VAL A 277 40.36 27.88 5.22
C VAL A 277 40.13 27.59 3.73
N ALA A 278 41.08 27.94 2.87
CA ALA A 278 41.02 27.63 1.44
C ALA A 278 41.03 26.11 1.17
N LYS A 279 41.80 25.33 1.94
CA LYS A 279 41.77 23.86 1.90
C LYS A 279 40.42 23.27 2.34
N LYS A 280 39.75 23.89 3.32
CA LYS A 280 38.38 23.49 3.71
C LYS A 280 37.36 23.83 2.63
N ALA A 281 37.52 24.96 1.95
CA ALA A 281 36.67 25.36 0.84
C ALA A 281 36.83 24.41 -0.37
N SER A 282 38.06 24.04 -0.73
CA SER A 282 38.31 23.09 -1.82
C SER A 282 37.73 21.70 -1.52
N LEU A 283 37.77 21.28 -0.25
CA LEU A 283 37.13 20.05 0.20
C LEU A 283 35.60 20.08 -0.01
N VAL A 284 34.94 21.16 0.39
CA VAL A 284 33.48 21.33 0.18
C VAL A 284 33.14 21.27 -1.31
N ASN A 285 33.97 21.90 -2.15
CA ASN A 285 33.79 21.85 -3.60
C ASN A 285 33.96 20.43 -4.16
N TYR A 286 34.97 19.70 -3.70
CA TYR A 286 35.21 18.33 -4.13
C TYR A 286 34.03 17.38 -3.81
N ILE A 287 33.39 17.56 -2.65
CA ILE A 287 32.14 16.86 -2.33
C ILE A 287 31.03 17.27 -3.31
N GLY A 288 30.92 18.56 -3.61
CA GLY A 288 29.98 19.08 -4.62
C GLY A 288 30.17 18.41 -5.99
N GLU A 289 31.41 18.36 -6.50
CA GLU A 289 31.74 17.72 -7.77
C GLU A 289 31.47 16.21 -7.76
N THR A 290 31.75 15.53 -6.64
CA THR A 290 31.48 14.10 -6.49
C THR A 290 29.96 13.84 -6.52
N LEU A 291 29.17 14.68 -5.85
CA LEU A 291 27.71 14.62 -5.91
C LEU A 291 27.17 14.96 -7.30
N ASP A 292 27.84 15.85 -8.03
CA ASP A 292 27.45 16.22 -9.39
C ASP A 292 27.52 15.03 -10.35
N LYS A 293 28.57 14.19 -10.19
CA LYS A 293 28.84 12.98 -10.97
C LYS A 293 27.92 11.79 -10.66
N ILE A 294 26.99 11.91 -9.71
CA ILE A 294 26.05 10.84 -9.37
C ILE A 294 24.70 11.13 -10.03
N ASP A 295 24.37 10.31 -11.02
CA ASP A 295 23.08 10.39 -11.70
C ASP A 295 21.98 9.74 -10.86
N LEU A 296 20.89 10.47 -10.63
CA LEU A 296 19.70 9.97 -9.93
C LEU A 296 19.02 8.80 -10.66
N ASN A 297 19.26 8.64 -11.97
CA ASN A 297 18.64 7.61 -12.79
C ASN A 297 19.25 6.21 -12.56
N GLU A 298 20.49 6.12 -12.08
CA GLU A 298 21.11 4.83 -11.69
C GLU A 298 20.54 4.28 -10.36
N VAL A 299 19.80 5.12 -9.62
CA VAL A 299 19.28 4.83 -8.27
C VAL A 299 17.84 4.31 -8.33
N SER A 300 17.08 4.60 -9.40
CA SER A 300 15.68 4.17 -9.54
C SER A 300 15.52 3.07 -10.58
N ASP A 301 15.18 1.85 -10.16
CA ASP A 301 14.74 0.74 -11.04
C ASP A 301 13.41 1.03 -11.78
N ASN A 302 12.84 2.23 -11.62
CA ASN A 302 11.65 2.67 -12.35
C ASN A 302 12.05 3.29 -13.69
N SER A 303 11.88 2.51 -14.76
CA SER A 303 12.07 2.88 -16.16
C SER A 303 11.16 4.01 -16.69
N SER A 304 10.35 4.64 -15.84
CA SER A 304 9.30 5.60 -16.23
C SER A 304 9.66 7.08 -16.04
N ILE A 305 10.83 7.44 -15.51
CA ILE A 305 11.25 8.84 -15.37
C ILE A 305 12.61 9.05 -16.04
N LYS A 306 12.64 8.95 -17.38
CA LYS A 306 13.81 9.29 -18.21
C LYS A 306 13.91 10.77 -18.59
N ASN A 307 13.10 11.65 -18.01
CA ASN A 307 13.00 13.05 -18.43
C ASN A 307 13.38 14.03 -17.31
N SER A 308 14.64 13.96 -16.88
CA SER A 308 15.51 15.09 -16.53
C SER A 308 16.72 14.48 -15.84
N SER A 309 17.90 14.53 -16.46
CA SER A 309 19.18 14.22 -15.81
C SER A 309 19.45 15.25 -14.71
N LYS A 310 18.73 15.12 -13.60
CA LYS A 310 18.98 15.89 -12.39
C LYS A 310 20.07 15.14 -11.62
N SER A 311 21.24 15.73 -11.56
CA SER A 311 22.28 15.29 -10.65
C SER A 311 21.78 15.35 -9.20
N VAL A 312 22.29 14.46 -8.33
CA VAL A 312 22.05 14.50 -6.88
C VAL A 312 22.39 15.87 -6.30
N LEU A 313 23.43 16.53 -6.83
CA LEU A 313 23.80 17.88 -6.43
C LEU A 313 22.67 18.89 -6.71
N ASN A 314 22.04 18.83 -7.88
CA ASN A 314 20.97 19.75 -8.24
C ASN A 314 19.73 19.57 -7.35
N ASP A 315 19.41 18.32 -6.97
CA ASP A 315 18.31 18.03 -6.05
C ASP A 315 18.62 18.55 -4.63
N LEU A 316 19.87 18.39 -4.16
CA LEU A 316 20.35 18.96 -2.91
C LEU A 316 20.33 20.49 -2.92
N LEU A 317 20.79 21.11 -4.00
CA LEU A 317 20.80 22.57 -4.15
C LEU A 317 19.37 23.13 -4.16
N ASN A 318 18.43 22.46 -4.85
CA ASN A 318 17.02 22.84 -4.80
C ASN A 318 16.43 22.67 -3.40
N PHE A 319 16.72 21.55 -2.72
CA PHE A 319 16.24 21.30 -1.35
C PHE A 319 16.71 22.38 -0.37
N LEU A 320 17.94 22.86 -0.54
CA LEU A 320 18.50 23.91 0.32
C LEU A 320 18.18 25.33 -0.19
N GLU A 321 17.51 25.48 -1.33
CA GLU A 321 17.30 26.76 -2.05
C GLU A 321 18.62 27.51 -2.31
N MET A 322 19.61 26.79 -2.82
CA MET A 322 21.02 27.20 -2.93
C MET A 322 21.52 27.21 -4.38
N SER A 323 22.45 28.11 -4.70
CA SER A 323 23.09 28.17 -6.02
C SER A 323 24.38 27.37 -6.13
N ASN A 324 25.24 27.42 -5.10
CA ASN A 324 26.54 26.74 -5.09
C ASN A 324 27.07 26.55 -3.66
N LEU A 325 27.42 25.30 -3.30
CA LEU A 325 28.00 24.95 -2.00
C LEU A 325 29.24 25.78 -1.64
N LEU A 326 30.10 26.05 -2.63
CA LEU A 326 31.32 26.84 -2.42
C LEU A 326 31.03 28.30 -2.09
N SER A 327 30.10 28.93 -2.82
CA SER A 327 29.70 30.31 -2.57
C SER A 327 29.04 30.48 -1.20
N ILE A 328 28.32 29.47 -0.73
CA ILE A 328 27.69 29.47 0.60
C ILE A 328 28.72 29.32 1.71
N PHE A 329 29.70 28.42 1.54
CA PHE A 329 30.80 28.30 2.48
C PHE A 329 31.46 29.66 2.71
N TRP A 330 31.80 30.38 1.64
CA TRP A 330 32.43 31.70 1.73
C TRP A 330 31.49 32.78 2.27
N ARG A 331 30.21 32.78 1.87
CA ARG A 331 29.18 33.71 2.40
C ARG A 331 29.04 33.58 3.91
N ASP A 332 28.86 32.35 4.40
CA ASP A 332 28.58 32.11 5.82
C ASP A 332 29.84 32.27 6.67
N THR A 333 31.01 31.93 6.12
CA THR A 333 32.32 32.23 6.75
C THR A 333 32.52 33.73 6.86
N ALA A 334 32.30 34.49 5.77
CA ALA A 334 32.43 35.94 5.76
C ALA A 334 31.48 36.59 6.76
N LYS A 335 30.18 36.25 6.73
CA LYS A 335 29.16 36.82 7.62
C LYS A 335 29.49 36.58 9.11
N LYS A 336 29.89 35.36 9.47
CA LYS A 336 30.23 35.02 10.87
C LYS A 336 31.57 35.65 11.29
N PHE A 337 32.55 35.69 10.38
CA PHE A 337 33.86 36.30 10.64
C PHE A 337 33.77 37.82 10.77
N GLU A 338 32.95 38.50 9.97
CA GLU A 338 32.73 39.95 10.02
C GLU A 338 32.33 40.41 11.41
N ILE A 339 31.39 39.69 12.06
CA ILE A 339 30.93 39.99 13.42
C ILE A 339 32.12 39.98 14.38
N LYS A 340 32.95 38.93 14.33
CA LYS A 340 34.13 38.77 15.21
C LYS A 340 35.24 39.76 14.91
N PHE A 341 35.45 40.06 13.63
CA PHE A 341 36.43 41.04 13.17
C PHE A 341 36.04 42.44 13.65
N LYS A 342 34.77 42.83 13.47
CA LYS A 342 34.23 44.11 13.91
C LYS A 342 34.24 44.27 15.43
N GLU A 343 33.87 43.22 16.19
CA GLU A 343 33.99 43.21 17.65
C GLU A 343 35.44 43.49 18.09
N THR A 344 36.42 42.85 17.45
CA THR A 344 37.85 43.01 17.77
C THR A 344 38.36 44.40 17.40
N MET A 345 37.94 44.95 16.26
CA MET A 345 38.31 46.30 15.83
C MET A 345 37.69 47.38 16.73
N ASN A 346 36.41 47.23 17.09
CA ASN A 346 35.68 48.18 17.94
C ASN A 346 36.17 48.21 19.39
N ARG A 347 36.67 47.09 19.93
CA ARG A 347 37.30 47.06 21.25
C ARG A 347 38.53 47.98 21.35
N GLY A 348 39.12 48.32 20.21
CA GLY A 348 40.31 49.17 20.16
C GLY A 348 41.52 48.53 20.84
N GLY A 349 42.61 49.29 20.96
CA GLY A 349 43.84 48.85 21.62
C GLY A 349 44.91 48.29 20.66
N PRO A 350 45.96 47.64 21.20
CA PRO A 350 47.13 47.22 20.41
C PRO A 350 46.80 46.25 19.27
N VAL A 351 45.85 45.33 19.50
CA VAL A 351 45.41 44.34 18.49
C VAL A 351 44.70 45.03 17.32
N GLY A 352 43.77 45.95 17.58
CA GLY A 352 43.10 46.71 16.53
C GLY A 352 44.07 47.59 15.71
N LYS A 353 45.03 48.25 16.38
CA LYS A 353 46.09 49.02 15.70
C LYS A 353 47.00 48.12 14.86
N SER A 354 47.35 46.93 15.37
CA SER A 354 48.12 45.95 14.61
C SER A 354 47.36 45.49 13.37
N LEU A 355 46.08 45.12 13.50
CA LEU A 355 45.23 44.76 12.36
C LEU A 355 45.15 45.87 11.31
N ALA A 356 45.06 47.13 11.73
CA ALA A 356 45.09 48.29 10.82
C ALA A 356 46.44 48.41 10.08
N SER A 357 47.57 48.19 10.77
CA SER A 357 48.90 48.22 10.14
C SER A 357 49.11 47.11 9.11
N TYR A 358 48.46 45.95 9.29
CA TYR A 358 48.53 44.81 8.38
C TYR A 358 47.44 44.80 7.30
N LYS A 359 46.69 45.90 7.11
CA LYS A 359 45.54 45.99 6.20
C LYS A 359 45.81 45.49 4.78
N GLU A 360 46.86 46.00 4.14
CA GLU A 360 47.19 45.63 2.76
C GLU A 360 47.59 44.16 2.64
N GLN A 361 48.32 43.63 3.64
CA GLN A 361 48.68 42.22 3.69
C GLN A 361 47.42 41.35 3.86
N ILE A 362 46.52 41.69 4.78
CA ILE A 362 45.27 40.96 5.01
C ILE A 362 44.44 40.89 3.71
N ARG A 363 44.28 42.02 3.01
CA ARG A 363 43.55 42.07 1.73
C ARG A 363 44.20 41.23 0.64
N ALA A 364 45.51 41.37 0.47
CA ALA A 364 46.26 40.60 -0.52
C ALA A 364 46.18 39.09 -0.22
N SER A 365 46.29 38.70 1.05
CA SER A 365 46.15 37.30 1.48
C SER A 365 44.73 36.77 1.22
N ILE A 366 43.67 37.55 1.47
CA ILE A 366 42.29 37.14 1.17
C ILE A 366 42.12 36.91 -0.33
N VAL A 367 42.51 37.86 -1.18
CA VAL A 367 42.37 37.70 -2.64
C VAL A 367 43.16 36.48 -3.12
N LYS A 368 44.40 36.33 -2.67
CA LYS A 368 45.28 35.21 -3.06
C LYS A 368 44.73 33.86 -2.61
N LYS A 369 44.29 33.72 -1.35
CA LYS A 369 43.88 32.42 -0.78
C LYS A 369 42.47 32.01 -1.15
N VAL A 370 41.53 32.95 -1.27
CA VAL A 370 40.18 32.66 -1.73
C VAL A 370 40.20 32.22 -3.20
N THR A 371 40.98 32.87 -4.07
CA THR A 371 41.13 32.44 -5.48
C THR A 371 41.86 31.10 -5.63
N GLN A 372 42.70 30.71 -4.67
CA GLN A 372 43.35 29.39 -4.66
C GLN A 372 42.39 28.25 -4.29
N SER A 373 41.22 28.54 -3.71
CA SER A 373 40.31 27.47 -3.26
C SER A 373 39.61 26.74 -4.41
N HIS A 374 39.41 27.38 -5.56
CA HIS A 374 38.90 26.73 -6.76
C HIS A 374 39.21 27.55 -8.02
N SER A 375 39.45 26.88 -9.15
CA SER A 375 39.81 27.50 -10.43
C SER A 375 38.72 28.41 -11.01
N SER A 376 37.46 28.21 -10.63
CA SER A 376 36.34 29.05 -11.07
C SER A 376 36.25 30.40 -10.37
N ILE A 377 36.93 30.60 -9.24
CA ILE A 377 36.85 31.85 -8.47
C ILE A 377 37.76 32.91 -9.10
N LYS A 378 37.13 33.93 -9.69
CA LYS A 378 37.82 35.12 -10.21
C LYS A 378 38.23 36.05 -9.07
N LYS A 379 39.28 36.86 -9.29
CA LYS A 379 39.72 37.88 -8.32
C LYS A 379 38.61 38.88 -7.96
N ASP A 380 37.73 39.20 -8.91
CA ASP A 380 36.55 40.05 -8.70
C ASP A 380 35.26 39.25 -8.42
N GLY A 381 35.40 37.96 -8.14
CA GLY A 381 34.29 37.04 -7.86
C GLY A 381 33.52 37.42 -6.59
N ILE A 382 32.30 36.90 -6.49
CA ILE A 382 31.38 37.19 -5.40
C ILE A 382 31.98 36.73 -4.06
N GLU A 383 32.66 35.58 -4.05
CA GLU A 383 33.30 34.96 -2.89
C GLU A 383 34.41 35.85 -2.32
N VAL A 384 35.25 36.42 -3.18
CA VAL A 384 36.34 37.32 -2.78
C VAL A 384 35.75 38.62 -2.23
N ARG A 385 34.73 39.19 -2.89
CA ARG A 385 34.04 40.40 -2.43
C ARG A 385 33.39 40.18 -1.06
N MET A 386 32.73 39.05 -0.83
CA MET A 386 32.14 38.70 0.47
C MET A 386 33.20 38.69 1.58
N MET A 387 34.34 38.03 1.34
CA MET A 387 35.42 37.99 2.33
C MET A 387 36.11 39.35 2.53
N LEU A 388 36.28 40.16 1.48
CA LEU A 388 36.81 41.51 1.62
C LEU A 388 35.86 42.43 2.41
N ASN A 389 34.55 42.31 2.18
CA ASN A 389 33.53 43.04 2.93
C ASN A 389 33.52 42.69 4.42
N ALA A 390 33.81 41.43 4.76
CA ALA A 390 33.93 41.01 6.16
C ALA A 390 35.04 41.74 6.94
N VAL A 391 36.00 42.33 6.23
CA VAL A 391 37.13 43.08 6.81
C VAL A 391 37.05 44.59 6.50
N SER A 392 35.87 45.07 6.09
CA SER A 392 35.62 46.47 5.73
C SER A 392 35.80 47.46 6.89
N SER A 393 35.78 47.00 8.15
CA SER A 393 36.07 47.87 9.30
C SER A 393 37.52 48.39 9.31
N LEU A 394 38.43 47.83 8.51
CA LEU A 394 39.77 48.39 8.27
C LEU A 394 39.78 49.70 7.46
N ASP A 395 38.66 50.07 6.84
CA ASP A 395 38.52 51.34 6.10
C ASP A 395 37.96 52.46 6.96
N ARG A 396 37.43 52.15 8.14
CA ARG A 396 36.92 53.15 9.07
C ARG A 396 38.12 53.80 9.78
N LYS A 397 38.33 55.08 9.49
CA LYS A 397 39.30 55.96 10.18
C LYS A 397 38.95 56.12 11.64
#